data_AF-A0A4S4CWB4-F1
#
_entry.id   AF-A0A4S4CWB4-F1
#
_cell.length_a   1.000
_cell.length_b   1.000
_cell.length_c   1.000
_cell.angle_alpha   90.00
_cell.angle_beta   90.00
_cell.angle_gamma   90.00
#
_symmetry.space_group_name_H-M   'P 1'
#
loop_
_entity.id
_entity.type
_entity.pdbx_description
1 polymer ?
#
loop_
_entity_poly.entity_id
_entity_poly.type
_entity_poly.pdbx_seq_one_letter_code
_entity_poly.pdbx_strand_id
1 'polypeptide(L)'
;MNMAVRAMNTCSIVRSASSPPLAAFRCRLHQFRALQFRRHPNLGFQFSIFRPHRHNLMLGHGRSYSVQSLVDSVMEELDALRKRKRVRATSKIGLTSSGELLEDKLEKRALQKGFLLEFKKDSERVLLAVAQKPDGKKNWMVSDQNGVTTSIKPQQITFIVPGVKNFNHMDISDFIQKAQNNLDPSLLEFAWVELLEKNQSVTVEELAEMIFGSVEPLESYCAHLLLSKDEIYFAVLETKGYISVYGPRPAMQVEELLRRKLAKEVAEKEFREFVQLLKSAKSMPSHAKPPKSSWEVKEKIRHRIKSLEAYAIDMCENDDQKKTAGMIMKAMGLTKTSTSALNLLIDVGYFAVHVNLDLLKFNIRTDHSDEVMSAAESLLLESTDPDEVDRIDLTDLKVYAIDVDEADELDDALSATRLQDGRIKVWIHVADAASLVQPGSIIDREAMKRGTSVFLPTATYPMFPEKLAMDGMSLKQGKLCKAVTVSVVLHSDGSAATQVGLVEPGVWPGPVQGVYKEGLA
;
A
#
# COMPACT_ATOMS: atom_id res chain seq x y z
N MET A 1 30.52 5.34 -42.73
CA MET A 1 30.19 6.70 -43.20
C MET A 1 29.34 7.36 -42.12
N ASN A 2 29.85 8.41 -41.47
CA ASN A 2 29.09 9.14 -40.46
C ASN A 2 28.29 10.25 -41.15
N MET A 3 27.00 10.37 -40.85
CA MET A 3 26.31 11.66 -40.92
C MET A 3 25.77 12.00 -39.54
N ALA A 4 26.13 13.18 -39.06
CA ALA A 4 25.80 13.66 -37.73
C ALA A 4 24.46 14.39 -37.74
N VAL A 5 23.59 14.08 -36.78
CA VAL A 5 22.39 14.87 -36.49
C VAL A 5 22.82 16.14 -35.76
N ARG A 6 22.55 17.30 -36.36
CA ARG A 6 22.92 18.61 -35.82
C ARG A 6 21.70 19.27 -35.19
N ALA A 7 21.53 19.11 -33.88
CA ALA A 7 20.52 19.86 -33.12
C ALA A 7 20.88 21.35 -33.11
N MET A 8 19.96 22.22 -33.52
CA MET A 8 20.07 23.67 -33.33
C MET A 8 19.22 24.11 -32.14
N ASN A 9 19.88 24.42 -31.03
CA ASN A 9 19.30 25.24 -29.98
C ASN A 9 19.40 26.71 -30.38
N THR A 10 18.28 27.40 -30.60
CA THR A 10 18.22 28.86 -30.67
C THR A 10 17.60 29.42 -29.40
N CYS A 11 18.45 29.92 -28.51
CA CYS A 11 18.06 30.69 -27.34
C CYS A 11 17.90 32.17 -27.75
N SER A 12 16.76 32.79 -27.46
CA SER A 12 16.54 34.23 -27.64
C SER A 12 15.99 34.84 -26.35
N ILE A 13 16.81 35.67 -25.71
CA ILE A 13 16.49 36.39 -24.46
C ILE A 13 15.91 37.76 -24.81
N VAL A 14 14.68 38.05 -24.39
CA VAL A 14 14.19 39.42 -24.17
C VAL A 14 13.29 39.44 -22.92
N ARG A 15 13.60 40.32 -21.95
CA ARG A 15 12.73 40.77 -20.84
C ARG A 15 12.00 42.05 -21.33
N SER A 16 10.91 42.61 -20.81
CA SER A 16 10.04 42.47 -19.62
C SER A 16 8.69 43.19 -19.94
N ALA A 17 7.68 43.41 -19.09
CA ALA A 17 7.33 43.03 -17.71
C ALA A 17 5.83 43.27 -17.47
N SER A 18 5.16 42.49 -16.60
CA SER A 18 4.20 43.00 -15.59
C SER A 18 3.55 41.86 -14.77
N SER A 19 3.93 41.76 -13.49
CA SER A 19 3.19 40.95 -12.51
C SER A 19 2.04 41.78 -11.93
N PRO A 20 0.83 41.22 -11.72
CA PRO A 20 -0.17 41.87 -10.89
C PRO A 20 0.24 41.81 -9.40
N PRO A 21 -0.05 42.86 -8.59
CA PRO A 21 0.42 42.93 -7.21
C PRO A 21 -0.45 42.13 -6.23
N LEU A 22 0.19 41.50 -5.25
CA LEU A 22 -0.45 40.98 -4.04
C LEU A 22 -0.69 42.13 -3.04
N ALA A 23 -1.95 42.47 -2.77
CA ALA A 23 -2.47 42.77 -1.42
C ALA A 23 -3.90 43.36 -1.45
N ALA A 24 -4.87 42.67 -0.85
CA ALA A 24 -5.87 43.25 0.07
C ALA A 24 -6.83 42.17 0.60
N PHE A 25 -6.50 41.53 1.72
CA PHE A 25 -7.50 40.77 2.47
C PHE A 25 -8.59 41.74 3.00
N ARG A 26 -9.84 41.56 2.55
CA ARG A 26 -11.02 42.06 3.26
C ARG A 26 -11.98 40.91 3.53
N CYS A 27 -11.94 40.41 4.76
CA CYS A 27 -12.95 39.49 5.26
C CYS A 27 -14.35 40.10 5.12
N ARG A 28 -15.25 39.41 4.42
CA ARG A 28 -16.68 39.52 4.64
C ARG A 28 -17.20 38.16 5.06
N LEU A 29 -17.50 38.03 6.35
CA LEU A 29 -18.31 36.94 6.88
C LEU A 29 -19.70 37.03 6.25
N HIS A 30 -20.14 35.96 5.58
CA HIS A 30 -21.54 35.75 5.27
C HIS A 30 -22.04 34.50 5.99
N GLN A 31 -23.19 34.67 6.64
CA GLN A 31 -23.71 33.75 7.63
C GLN A 31 -24.34 32.53 6.94
N PHE A 32 -24.13 31.34 7.53
CA PHE A 32 -24.89 30.15 7.18
C PHE A 32 -26.39 30.39 7.41
N ARG A 33 -27.21 30.21 6.36
CA ARG A 33 -28.66 30.04 6.51
C ARG A 33 -28.97 28.54 6.66
N ALA A 34 -29.53 28.18 7.80
CA ALA A 34 -29.99 26.81 8.04
C ALA A 34 -31.24 26.49 7.21
N LEU A 35 -31.26 25.33 6.54
CA LEU A 35 -32.44 24.79 5.89
C LEU A 35 -33.17 23.83 6.83
N GLN A 36 -34.46 24.08 7.03
CA GLN A 36 -35.31 23.29 7.92
C GLN A 36 -35.89 22.06 7.21
N PHE A 37 -35.76 20.89 7.82
CA PHE A 37 -36.48 19.68 7.37
C PHE A 37 -37.97 19.76 7.76
N ARG A 38 -38.86 19.72 6.75
CA ARG A 38 -40.29 19.46 6.98
C ARG A 38 -40.54 17.95 7.14
N ARG A 39 -41.29 17.56 8.16
CA ARG A 39 -41.94 16.24 8.30
C ARG A 39 -43.45 16.39 8.07
N HIS A 40 -44.06 15.41 7.44
CA HIS A 40 -45.47 15.05 7.67
C HIS A 40 -45.63 13.51 7.69
N PRO A 41 -46.70 12.95 8.30
CA PRO A 41 -46.63 11.59 8.86
C PRO A 41 -47.77 10.62 8.46
N ASN A 42 -47.64 9.39 8.99
CA ASN A 42 -48.68 8.39 9.29
C ASN A 42 -49.28 7.51 8.18
N LEU A 43 -49.15 6.19 8.36
CA LEU A 43 -50.16 5.11 8.29
C LEU A 43 -49.43 3.75 8.49
N GLY A 44 -49.82 2.80 9.38
CA GLY A 44 -50.77 2.91 10.49
C GLY A 44 -51.59 1.65 10.86
N PHE A 45 -51.01 0.45 11.08
CA PHE A 45 -51.67 -0.73 11.72
C PHE A 45 -50.58 -1.59 12.42
N GLN A 46 -50.57 -1.88 13.74
CA GLN A 46 -51.45 -2.70 14.62
C GLN A 46 -51.53 -4.19 14.23
N PHE A 47 -51.45 -5.23 15.08
CA PHE A 47 -51.05 -5.51 16.49
C PHE A 47 -50.67 -7.05 16.52
N SER A 48 -49.91 -7.67 17.44
CA SER A 48 -50.13 -7.81 18.89
C SER A 48 -48.93 -8.44 19.64
N ILE A 49 -48.49 -7.81 20.73
CA ILE A 49 -48.11 -8.36 22.06
C ILE A 49 -47.59 -9.82 22.16
N PHE A 50 -46.30 -9.99 22.51
CA PHE A 50 -45.88 -10.35 23.89
C PHE A 50 -44.38 -10.05 24.12
N ARG A 51 -44.06 -9.50 25.29
CA ARG A 51 -42.68 -9.15 25.73
C ARG A 51 -42.38 -9.93 27.01
N PRO A 52 -41.12 -10.32 27.25
CA PRO A 52 -40.42 -9.76 28.41
C PRO A 52 -39.09 -9.08 28.03
N HIS A 53 -38.52 -8.34 28.97
CA HIS A 53 -37.36 -7.47 28.75
C HIS A 53 -36.08 -8.21 28.34
N ARG A 54 -35.48 -7.77 27.23
CA ARG A 54 -34.03 -7.58 27.10
C ARG A 54 -33.76 -6.14 26.66
N HIS A 55 -32.82 -5.48 27.31
CA HIS A 55 -32.25 -4.23 26.79
C HIS A 55 -31.38 -4.56 25.58
N ASN A 56 -31.83 -4.17 24.38
CA ASN A 56 -31.01 -4.11 23.19
C ASN A 56 -30.96 -2.65 22.72
N LEU A 57 -29.75 -2.10 22.65
CA LEU A 57 -29.45 -0.93 21.83
C LEU A 57 -29.01 -1.45 20.45
N MET A 58 -29.84 -1.24 19.44
CA MET A 58 -29.46 -1.34 18.02
C MET A 58 -28.95 0.03 17.60
N LEU A 59 -27.66 0.18 17.31
CA LEU A 59 -26.98 -0.05 16.02
C LEU A 59 -27.33 1.02 14.96
N GLY A 60 -26.28 1.70 14.47
CA GLY A 60 -26.46 2.80 13.51
C GLY A 60 -25.21 3.58 13.12
N HIS A 61 -24.02 2.97 13.00
CA HIS A 61 -22.92 3.50 12.17
C HIS A 61 -21.94 2.39 11.80
N GLY A 62 -21.53 2.33 10.53
CA GLY A 62 -20.48 1.44 10.06
C GLY A 62 -19.13 1.89 10.60
N ARG A 63 -18.63 1.20 11.63
CA ARG A 63 -17.26 1.40 12.13
C ARG A 63 -16.31 0.55 11.32
N SER A 64 -15.30 1.18 10.70
CA SER A 64 -14.06 0.46 10.40
C SER A 64 -13.45 0.07 11.75
N TYR A 65 -13.34 -1.23 12.01
CA TYR A 65 -12.63 -1.71 13.20
C TYR A 65 -11.14 -1.46 12.98
N SER A 66 -10.64 -0.36 13.54
CA SER A 66 -9.21 -0.12 13.69
C SER A 66 -8.56 -1.32 14.39
N VAL A 67 -7.36 -1.71 13.95
CA VAL A 67 -6.57 -2.77 14.62
C VAL A 67 -6.40 -2.45 16.10
N GLN A 68 -6.25 -1.16 16.45
CA GLN A 68 -6.22 -0.67 17.83
C GLN A 68 -7.42 -1.20 18.62
N SER A 69 -8.66 -0.94 18.14
CA SER A 69 -9.89 -1.33 18.81
C SER A 69 -10.09 -2.84 18.96
N LEU A 70 -9.49 -3.66 18.09
CA LEU A 70 -9.52 -5.12 18.21
C LEU A 70 -8.45 -5.62 19.20
N VAL A 71 -7.26 -5.03 19.17
CA VAL A 71 -6.20 -5.29 20.15
C VAL A 71 -6.67 -4.91 21.56
N ASP A 72 -7.24 -3.72 21.72
CA ASP A 72 -7.74 -3.19 23.00
C ASP A 72 -8.84 -4.11 23.57
N SER A 73 -9.80 -4.54 22.75
CA SER A 73 -10.88 -5.46 23.18
C SER A 73 -10.38 -6.85 23.61
N VAL A 74 -9.33 -7.38 22.98
CA VAL A 74 -8.72 -8.67 23.38
C VAL A 74 -7.91 -8.51 24.67
N MET A 75 -7.23 -7.37 24.85
CA MET A 75 -6.51 -7.05 26.08
C MET A 75 -7.47 -6.87 27.27
N GLU A 76 -8.63 -6.23 27.08
CA GLU A 76 -9.69 -6.15 28.10
C GLU A 76 -10.22 -7.53 28.52
N GLU A 77 -10.36 -8.47 27.59
CA GLU A 77 -10.80 -9.84 27.88
C GLU A 77 -9.72 -10.64 28.64
N LEU A 78 -8.44 -10.48 28.29
CA LEU A 78 -7.30 -11.03 29.04
C LEU A 78 -7.25 -10.47 30.48
N ASP A 79 -7.45 -9.16 30.65
CA ASP A 79 -7.52 -8.53 31.98
C ASP A 79 -8.73 -9.01 32.81
N ALA A 80 -9.85 -9.33 32.16
CA ALA A 80 -10.99 -9.96 32.83
C ALA A 80 -10.68 -11.40 33.27
N LEU A 81 -9.89 -12.16 32.49
CA LEU A 81 -9.43 -13.50 32.85
C LEU A 81 -8.41 -13.47 34.00
N ARG A 82 -7.47 -12.52 33.99
CA ARG A 82 -6.52 -12.27 35.10
C ARG A 82 -7.26 -12.03 36.43
N LYS A 83 -8.29 -11.18 36.41
CA LYS A 83 -9.14 -10.90 37.59
C LYS A 83 -9.89 -12.13 38.11
N ARG A 84 -10.29 -13.07 37.24
CA ARG A 84 -11.01 -14.30 37.63
C ARG A 84 -10.09 -15.40 38.19
N LYS A 85 -8.88 -15.57 37.65
CA LYS A 85 -7.96 -16.64 38.10
C LYS A 85 -7.26 -16.34 39.44
N ARG A 86 -7.13 -15.07 39.83
CA ARG A 86 -6.58 -14.62 41.14
C ARG A 86 -7.25 -15.24 42.37
N VAL A 87 -8.44 -15.83 42.24
CA VAL A 87 -9.24 -16.37 43.36
C VAL A 87 -8.85 -17.80 43.77
N ARG A 88 -7.96 -18.50 43.02
CA ARG A 88 -7.61 -19.91 43.30
C ARG A 88 -6.21 -20.19 43.85
N ALA A 89 -5.29 -19.22 43.85
CA ALA A 89 -3.90 -19.43 44.26
C ALA A 89 -3.58 -18.67 45.57
N THR A 90 -3.93 -19.27 46.72
CA THR A 90 -3.58 -18.75 48.05
C THR A 90 -3.08 -19.86 48.99
N SER A 91 -2.00 -20.53 48.61
CA SER A 91 -1.19 -21.35 49.51
C SER A 91 0.10 -20.61 49.88
N LYS A 92 0.30 -20.31 51.17
CA LYS A 92 1.48 -19.61 51.67
C LYS A 92 2.77 -20.43 51.42
N ILE A 93 3.69 -19.87 50.65
CA ILE A 93 5.11 -20.25 50.65
C ILE A 93 5.93 -19.00 50.96
N GLY A 94 6.75 -19.07 52.01
CA GLY A 94 7.73 -18.03 52.33
C GLY A 94 9.08 -18.41 51.75
N LEU A 95 9.51 -17.72 50.69
CA LEU A 95 10.89 -17.81 50.19
C LEU A 95 11.79 -16.83 50.97
N THR A 96 12.88 -17.35 51.51
CA THR A 96 13.95 -16.58 52.15
C THR A 96 14.86 -15.91 51.13
N SER A 97 15.61 -14.89 51.55
CA SER A 97 16.39 -14.01 50.65
C SER A 97 17.44 -14.75 49.81
N SER A 98 17.41 -14.52 48.50
CA SER A 98 18.19 -15.21 47.46
C SER A 98 19.69 -14.92 47.43
N GLY A 99 20.21 -14.03 48.29
CA GLY A 99 21.63 -13.63 48.31
C GLY A 99 22.58 -14.71 48.82
N GLU A 100 22.33 -15.26 50.02
CA GLU A 100 23.28 -16.14 50.72
C GLU A 100 23.26 -17.60 50.20
N LEU A 101 22.16 -18.03 49.59
CA LEU A 101 22.01 -19.39 49.04
C LEU A 101 22.76 -19.62 47.71
N LEU A 102 23.22 -18.56 47.04
CA LEU A 102 23.86 -18.69 45.72
C LEU A 102 25.31 -19.18 45.82
N GLU A 103 26.08 -18.70 46.80
CA GLU A 103 27.49 -19.11 46.97
C GLU A 103 27.59 -20.58 47.41
N ASP A 104 26.79 -21.00 48.41
CA ASP A 104 26.78 -22.37 48.93
C ASP A 104 26.17 -23.43 47.97
N LYS A 105 25.42 -22.98 46.93
CA LYS A 105 24.98 -23.82 45.80
C LYS A 105 26.01 -23.89 44.66
N LEU A 106 26.81 -22.84 44.45
CA LEU A 106 27.81 -22.78 43.38
C LEU A 106 28.97 -23.75 43.61
N GLU A 107 29.46 -23.90 44.85
CA GLU A 107 30.52 -24.88 45.17
C GLU A 107 30.10 -26.35 44.93
N LYS A 108 28.79 -26.64 44.91
CA LYS A 108 28.23 -28.00 44.79
C LYS A 108 27.92 -28.43 43.34
N ARG A 109 28.17 -27.60 42.32
CA ARG A 109 27.88 -27.92 40.89
C ARG A 109 29.11 -27.87 39.97
N ALA A 110 30.23 -28.44 40.40
CA ALA A 110 31.22 -28.93 39.44
C ALA A 110 30.56 -29.98 38.52
N LEU A 111 30.74 -29.88 37.20
CA LEU A 111 30.17 -30.84 36.25
C LEU A 111 30.74 -32.24 36.52
N GLN A 112 29.87 -33.25 36.59
CA GLN A 112 30.22 -34.63 36.90
C GLN A 112 29.68 -35.59 35.84
N LYS A 113 30.26 -36.78 35.77
CA LYS A 113 29.77 -37.87 34.92
C LYS A 113 28.33 -38.23 35.31
N GLY A 114 27.49 -38.49 34.31
CA GLY A 114 26.10 -38.93 34.44
C GLY A 114 25.08 -37.80 34.58
N PHE A 115 25.51 -36.54 34.57
CA PHE A 115 24.61 -35.37 34.58
C PHE A 115 23.98 -35.18 33.20
N LEU A 116 22.69 -34.83 33.18
CA LEU A 116 21.96 -34.43 31.97
C LEU A 116 22.09 -32.92 31.78
N LEU A 117 22.49 -32.48 30.59
CA LEU A 117 22.69 -31.06 30.27
C LEU A 117 22.17 -30.72 28.88
N GLU A 118 21.76 -29.47 28.71
CA GLU A 118 21.41 -28.87 27.43
C GLU A 118 22.62 -28.09 26.90
N PHE A 119 22.92 -28.24 25.61
CA PHE A 119 24.01 -27.49 24.97
C PHE A 119 23.65 -27.06 23.54
N LYS A 120 24.30 -25.97 23.12
CA LYS A 120 24.18 -25.40 21.78
C LYS A 120 25.28 -25.95 20.86
N LYS A 121 24.87 -26.78 19.90
CA LYS A 121 25.77 -27.39 18.90
C LYS A 121 26.12 -26.39 17.79
N ASP A 122 25.10 -25.72 17.26
CA ASP A 122 25.19 -24.70 16.21
C ASP A 122 24.28 -23.51 16.56
N SER A 123 24.34 -22.40 15.79
CA SER A 123 23.51 -21.20 15.99
C SER A 123 22.01 -21.47 16.14
N GLU A 124 21.50 -22.54 15.51
CA GLU A 124 20.08 -22.92 15.46
C GLU A 124 19.76 -24.26 16.17
N ARG A 125 20.77 -24.99 16.67
CA ARG A 125 20.58 -26.37 17.18
C ARG A 125 20.99 -26.50 18.65
N VAL A 126 19.98 -26.67 19.50
CA VAL A 126 20.09 -26.94 20.94
C VAL A 126 19.69 -28.39 21.19
N LEU A 127 20.47 -29.13 21.98
CA LEU A 127 20.30 -30.57 22.22
C LEU A 127 20.55 -30.92 23.69
N LEU A 128 19.87 -31.95 24.19
CA LEU A 128 20.18 -32.60 25.46
C LEU A 128 21.22 -33.72 25.27
N ALA A 129 22.14 -33.86 26.22
CA ALA A 129 23.13 -34.93 26.26
C ALA A 129 23.58 -35.26 27.69
N VAL A 130 24.15 -36.45 27.90
CA VAL A 130 24.68 -36.89 29.19
C VAL A 130 26.20 -36.70 29.24
N ALA A 131 26.71 -36.07 30.30
CA ALA A 131 28.14 -35.92 30.54
C ALA A 131 28.83 -37.27 30.82
N GLN A 132 29.85 -37.61 30.04
CA GLN A 132 30.57 -38.89 30.15
C GLN A 132 31.92 -38.80 30.87
N LYS A 133 32.78 -37.89 30.41
CA LYS A 133 34.14 -37.70 30.95
C LYS A 133 34.69 -36.32 30.59
N PRO A 134 35.58 -35.73 31.40
CA PRO A 134 36.32 -34.54 30.99
C PRO A 134 37.18 -34.83 29.75
N ASP A 135 37.33 -33.83 28.91
CA ASP A 135 38.16 -33.83 27.70
C ASP A 135 39.22 -32.72 27.80
N GLY A 136 40.45 -33.11 28.12
CA GLY A 136 41.51 -32.18 28.47
C GLY A 136 41.23 -31.35 29.74
N LYS A 137 41.68 -30.09 29.76
CA LYS A 137 41.66 -29.23 30.97
C LYS A 137 40.31 -28.56 31.27
N LYS A 138 39.41 -28.42 30.29
CA LYS A 138 38.18 -27.62 30.42
C LYS A 138 36.97 -28.16 29.64
N ASN A 139 37.14 -28.99 28.61
CA ASN A 139 36.03 -29.49 27.81
C ASN A 139 35.45 -30.77 28.41
N TRP A 140 34.30 -31.20 27.91
CA TRP A 140 33.64 -32.43 28.34
C TRP A 140 33.14 -33.23 27.14
N MET A 141 33.31 -34.55 27.19
CA MET A 141 32.62 -35.48 26.30
C MET A 141 31.19 -35.68 26.80
N VAL A 142 30.21 -35.45 25.93
CA VAL A 142 28.79 -35.72 26.18
C VAL A 142 28.23 -36.69 25.15
N SER A 143 27.32 -37.59 25.53
CA SER A 143 26.62 -38.51 24.63
C SER A 143 25.20 -38.01 24.35
N ASP A 144 24.85 -37.91 23.06
CA ASP A 144 23.49 -37.57 22.63
C ASP A 144 22.51 -38.75 22.76
N GLN A 145 21.25 -38.51 22.40
CA GLN A 145 20.15 -39.49 22.34
C GLN A 145 20.44 -40.73 21.46
N ASN A 146 21.42 -40.67 20.56
CA ASN A 146 21.83 -41.77 19.68
C ASN A 146 23.12 -42.46 20.16
N GLY A 147 23.69 -42.05 21.31
CA GLY A 147 24.98 -42.52 21.81
C GLY A 147 26.20 -41.89 21.13
N VAL A 148 26.00 -40.96 20.19
CA VAL A 148 27.10 -40.25 19.54
C VAL A 148 27.75 -39.33 20.56
N THR A 149 29.06 -39.51 20.78
CA THR A 149 29.78 -38.78 21.81
C THR A 149 30.57 -37.61 21.22
N THR A 150 30.28 -36.40 21.67
CA THR A 150 30.88 -35.15 21.17
C THR A 150 31.60 -34.38 22.28
N SER A 151 32.74 -33.77 21.97
CA SER A 151 33.43 -32.83 22.87
C SER A 151 32.75 -31.46 22.81
N ILE A 152 32.41 -30.90 23.98
CA ILE A 152 31.80 -29.57 24.12
C ILE A 152 32.63 -28.67 25.04
N LYS A 153 32.62 -27.37 24.72
CA LYS A 153 33.21 -26.33 25.58
C LYS A 153 32.20 -25.92 26.65
N PRO A 154 32.63 -25.49 27.85
CA PRO A 154 31.73 -25.01 28.91
C PRO A 154 30.76 -23.90 28.45
N GLN A 155 31.22 -23.02 27.55
CA GLN A 155 30.45 -21.92 26.96
C GLN A 155 29.29 -22.36 26.06
N GLN A 156 29.24 -23.63 25.67
CA GLN A 156 28.14 -24.18 24.84
C GLN A 156 27.00 -24.73 25.71
N ILE A 157 27.22 -24.97 27.00
CA ILE A 157 26.20 -25.49 27.91
C ILE A 157 25.22 -24.35 28.23
N THR A 158 23.95 -24.56 27.92
CA THR A 158 22.86 -23.59 28.17
C THR A 158 22.18 -23.84 29.50
N PHE A 159 22.06 -25.11 29.92
CA PHE A 159 21.43 -25.51 31.18
C PHE A 159 21.96 -26.87 31.67
N ILE A 160 21.95 -27.09 32.98
CA ILE A 160 22.25 -28.40 33.59
C ILE A 160 21.02 -28.81 34.39
N VAL A 161 20.46 -29.98 34.08
CA VAL A 161 19.23 -30.44 34.72
C VAL A 161 19.54 -30.84 36.17
N PRO A 162 18.88 -30.22 37.17
CA PRO A 162 19.17 -30.48 38.59
C PRO A 162 18.76 -31.90 39.00
N GLY A 163 19.37 -32.42 40.06
CA GLY A 163 19.04 -33.73 40.67
C GLY A 163 19.55 -34.96 39.91
N VAL A 164 19.91 -34.84 38.63
CA VAL A 164 20.28 -35.96 37.77
C VAL A 164 21.77 -36.32 37.92
N LYS A 165 22.09 -37.53 38.41
CA LYS A 165 23.47 -38.00 38.61
C LYS A 165 23.92 -39.16 37.72
N ASN A 166 23.01 -39.99 37.22
CA ASN A 166 23.31 -41.16 36.38
C ASN A 166 22.23 -41.33 35.30
N PHE A 167 22.04 -40.33 34.44
CA PHE A 167 21.05 -40.41 33.36
C PHE A 167 21.46 -41.43 32.30
N ASN A 168 20.51 -42.24 31.82
CA ASN A 168 20.73 -43.07 30.65
C ASN A 168 20.39 -42.27 29.39
N HIS A 169 21.36 -42.14 28.48
CA HIS A 169 21.21 -41.44 27.21
C HIS A 169 20.04 -41.93 26.32
N MET A 170 19.62 -43.19 26.46
CA MET A 170 18.45 -43.72 25.75
C MET A 170 17.13 -43.08 26.19
N ASP A 171 17.04 -42.61 27.44
CA ASP A 171 15.81 -42.06 28.02
C ASP A 171 15.62 -40.57 27.65
N ILE A 172 16.58 -39.96 26.90
CA ILE A 172 16.53 -38.55 26.50
C ILE A 172 15.30 -38.26 25.64
N SER A 173 14.94 -39.16 24.72
CA SER A 173 13.79 -38.98 23.83
C SER A 173 12.48 -38.91 24.61
N ASP A 174 12.28 -39.85 25.54
CA ASP A 174 11.11 -39.91 26.42
C ASP A 174 11.05 -38.71 27.37
N PHE A 175 12.20 -38.26 27.89
CA PHE A 175 12.30 -37.07 28.73
C PHE A 175 11.91 -35.80 27.95
N ILE A 176 12.39 -35.63 26.72
CA ILE A 176 12.00 -34.52 25.84
C ILE A 176 10.50 -34.56 25.55
N GLN A 177 9.94 -35.73 25.23
CA GLN A 177 8.52 -35.85 24.91
C GLN A 177 7.64 -35.53 26.12
N LYS A 178 8.00 -36.04 27.32
CA LYS A 178 7.32 -35.70 28.58
C LYS A 178 7.40 -34.20 28.88
N ALA A 179 8.57 -33.59 28.69
CA ALA A 179 8.74 -32.15 28.90
C ALA A 179 7.84 -31.35 27.94
N GLN A 180 7.82 -31.71 26.64
CA GLN A 180 6.97 -31.06 25.64
C GLN A 180 5.47 -31.18 25.95
N ASN A 181 5.02 -32.33 26.47
CA ASN A 181 3.62 -32.55 26.84
C ASN A 181 3.19 -31.69 28.06
N ASN A 182 4.14 -31.34 28.93
CA ASN A 182 3.90 -30.54 30.14
C ASN A 182 4.10 -29.02 29.93
N LEU A 183 4.43 -28.55 28.72
CA LEU A 183 4.60 -27.13 28.41
C LEU A 183 3.25 -26.42 28.21
N ASP A 184 2.82 -25.64 29.21
CA ASP A 184 1.77 -24.62 29.06
C ASP A 184 2.36 -23.21 29.21
N PRO A 185 2.45 -22.40 28.13
CA PRO A 185 2.92 -21.01 28.19
C PRO A 185 2.10 -20.09 29.10
N SER A 186 0.85 -20.44 29.44
CA SER A 186 0.02 -19.65 30.35
C SER A 186 0.54 -19.67 31.79
N LEU A 187 1.36 -20.67 32.15
CA LEU A 187 1.99 -20.80 33.47
C LEU A 187 2.97 -19.65 33.77
N LEU A 188 3.66 -19.12 32.75
CA LEU A 188 4.55 -17.97 32.90
C LEU A 188 3.80 -16.70 33.31
N GLU A 189 2.56 -16.51 32.85
CA GLU A 189 1.77 -15.33 33.21
C GLU A 189 1.41 -15.33 34.71
N PHE A 190 1.08 -16.50 35.30
CA PHE A 190 0.80 -16.60 36.73
C PHE A 190 2.04 -16.34 37.57
N ALA A 191 3.16 -17.01 37.25
CA ALA A 191 4.42 -16.80 37.96
C ALA A 191 4.91 -15.34 37.84
N TRP A 192 4.72 -14.71 36.68
CA TRP A 192 5.07 -13.31 36.47
C TRP A 192 4.26 -12.37 37.36
N VAL A 193 2.93 -12.55 37.46
CA VAL A 193 2.08 -11.73 38.36
C VAL A 193 2.53 -11.89 39.82
N GLU A 194 2.77 -13.12 40.27
CA GLU A 194 3.16 -13.39 41.66
C GLU A 194 4.54 -12.81 42.01
N LEU A 195 5.53 -13.00 41.13
CA LEU A 195 6.88 -12.48 41.33
C LEU A 195 6.94 -10.96 41.23
N LEU A 196 6.11 -10.33 40.38
CA LEU A 196 6.00 -8.89 40.29
C LEU A 196 5.35 -8.27 41.54
N GLU A 197 4.28 -8.89 42.08
CA GLU A 197 3.67 -8.46 43.35
C GLU A 197 4.65 -8.55 44.54
N LYS A 198 5.50 -9.59 44.54
CA LYS A 198 6.53 -9.80 45.57
C LYS A 198 7.83 -9.01 45.33
N ASN A 199 8.00 -8.41 44.15
CA ASN A 199 9.24 -7.81 43.66
C ASN A 199 10.47 -8.75 43.82
N GLN A 200 10.31 -10.02 43.45
CA GLN A 200 11.31 -11.07 43.60
C GLN A 200 11.88 -11.52 42.25
N SER A 201 13.19 -11.78 42.21
CA SER A 201 13.83 -12.55 41.15
C SER A 201 13.74 -14.05 41.45
N VAL A 202 13.88 -14.87 40.41
CA VAL A 202 13.66 -16.32 40.48
C VAL A 202 14.74 -17.07 39.70
N THR A 203 15.20 -18.20 40.23
CA THR A 203 15.99 -19.20 39.48
C THR A 203 15.06 -20.18 38.75
N VAL A 204 15.59 -20.99 37.83
CA VAL A 204 14.81 -22.01 37.12
C VAL A 204 14.16 -23.00 38.11
N GLU A 205 14.90 -23.40 39.13
CA GLU A 205 14.46 -24.33 40.17
C GLU A 205 13.34 -23.76 41.05
N GLU A 206 13.44 -22.49 41.44
CA GLU A 206 12.39 -21.80 42.21
C GLU A 206 11.14 -21.55 41.35
N LEU A 207 11.30 -21.33 40.05
CA LEU A 207 10.18 -21.21 39.12
C LEU A 207 9.50 -22.57 38.91
N ALA A 208 10.25 -23.67 38.87
CA ALA A 208 9.69 -25.01 38.77
C ALA A 208 8.87 -25.39 40.02
N GLU A 209 9.38 -25.07 41.22
CA GLU A 209 8.62 -25.20 42.47
C GLU A 209 7.34 -24.36 42.45
N MET A 210 7.40 -23.11 41.96
CA MET A 210 6.25 -22.21 41.88
C MET A 210 5.18 -22.67 40.88
N ILE A 211 5.60 -23.14 39.70
CA ILE A 211 4.69 -23.49 38.59
C ILE A 211 4.17 -24.92 38.72
N PHE A 212 5.03 -25.89 39.05
CA PHE A 212 4.72 -27.32 39.04
C PHE A 212 4.61 -27.92 40.46
N GLY A 213 4.99 -27.19 41.51
CA GLY A 213 5.00 -27.71 42.89
C GLY A 213 6.12 -28.72 43.16
N SER A 214 7.16 -28.76 42.31
CA SER A 214 8.29 -29.68 42.44
C SER A 214 9.55 -29.15 41.76
N VAL A 215 10.70 -29.37 42.41
CA VAL A 215 12.07 -29.17 41.85
C VAL A 215 12.60 -30.45 41.17
N GLU A 216 11.72 -31.37 40.76
CA GLU A 216 12.15 -32.56 40.03
C GLU A 216 12.83 -32.22 38.68
N PRO A 217 13.65 -33.15 38.13
CA PRO A 217 14.42 -32.91 36.91
C PRO A 217 13.57 -32.48 35.71
N LEU A 218 12.38 -33.05 35.57
CA LEU A 218 11.50 -32.83 34.43
C LEU A 218 10.88 -31.42 34.50
N GLU A 219 10.35 -31.05 35.65
CA GLU A 219 9.70 -29.78 35.97
C GLU A 219 10.70 -28.63 35.87
N SER A 220 11.92 -28.83 36.40
CA SER A 220 13.04 -27.90 36.26
C SER A 220 13.42 -27.66 34.79
N TYR A 221 13.44 -28.72 33.97
CA TYR A 221 13.69 -28.56 32.54
C TYR A 221 12.50 -27.92 31.80
N CYS A 222 11.26 -28.18 32.21
CA CYS A 222 10.08 -27.49 31.68
C CYS A 222 10.12 -25.98 31.98
N ALA A 223 10.48 -25.59 33.19
CA ALA A 223 10.65 -24.18 33.58
C ALA A 223 11.76 -23.49 32.76
N HIS A 224 12.90 -24.17 32.52
CA HIS A 224 13.94 -23.69 31.61
C HIS A 224 13.43 -23.52 30.17
N LEU A 225 12.71 -24.51 29.64
CA LEU A 225 12.14 -24.46 28.29
C LEU A 225 11.09 -23.34 28.12
N LEU A 226 10.34 -23.00 29.17
CA LEU A 226 9.43 -21.86 29.18
C LEU A 226 10.21 -20.54 29.16
N LEU A 227 11.15 -20.36 30.10
CA LEU A 227 11.96 -19.12 30.21
C LEU A 227 12.86 -18.87 28.99
N SER A 228 13.45 -19.92 28.41
CA SER A 228 14.31 -19.80 27.21
C SER A 228 13.55 -19.38 25.94
N LYS A 229 12.22 -19.57 25.91
CA LYS A 229 11.32 -19.16 24.82
C LYS A 229 10.53 -17.88 25.16
N ASP A 230 10.72 -17.32 26.35
CA ASP A 230 9.97 -16.15 26.78
C ASP A 230 10.61 -14.85 26.28
N GLU A 231 9.84 -14.13 25.46
CA GLU A 231 10.18 -12.79 24.98
C GLU A 231 9.38 -11.69 25.72
N ILE A 232 8.46 -12.08 26.61
CA ILE A 232 7.33 -11.25 27.05
C ILE A 232 7.39 -10.90 28.54
N TYR A 233 7.57 -11.89 29.43
CA TYR A 233 7.30 -11.74 30.86
C TYR A 233 8.55 -11.54 31.72
N PHE A 234 9.65 -12.22 31.39
CA PHE A 234 10.89 -12.26 32.17
C PHE A 234 12.08 -11.72 31.39
N ALA A 235 13.08 -11.24 32.12
CA ALA A 235 14.38 -10.86 31.59
C ALA A 235 15.49 -11.50 32.43
N VAL A 236 16.59 -11.91 31.80
CA VAL A 236 17.78 -12.37 32.51
C VAL A 236 18.42 -11.17 33.20
N LEU A 237 18.58 -11.24 34.52
CA LEU A 237 19.24 -10.20 35.33
C LEU A 237 20.73 -10.50 35.49
N GLU A 238 21.05 -11.72 35.90
CA GLU A 238 22.42 -12.21 36.10
C GLU A 238 22.55 -13.64 35.56
N THR A 239 23.74 -14.01 35.11
CA THR A 239 24.12 -15.40 34.81
C THR A 239 25.43 -15.72 35.49
N LYS A 240 25.40 -16.65 36.46
CA LYS A 240 26.56 -17.10 37.23
C LYS A 240 26.82 -18.57 36.92
N GLY A 241 27.81 -18.82 36.06
CA GLY A 241 28.10 -20.17 35.55
C GLY A 241 26.96 -20.69 34.68
N TYR A 242 26.30 -21.76 35.13
CA TYR A 242 25.17 -22.42 34.44
C TYR A 242 23.80 -22.07 35.06
N ILE A 243 23.75 -21.09 35.96
CA ILE A 243 22.53 -20.64 36.63
C ILE A 243 22.25 -19.20 36.18
N SER A 244 21.07 -18.99 35.57
CA SER A 244 20.54 -17.67 35.24
C SER A 244 19.47 -17.28 36.24
N VAL A 245 19.52 -16.03 36.68
CA VAL A 245 18.53 -15.40 37.57
C VAL A 245 17.63 -14.53 36.71
N TYR A 246 16.32 -14.78 36.79
CA TYR A 246 15.31 -14.10 35.98
C TYR A 246 14.53 -13.09 36.84
N GLY A 247 14.27 -11.92 36.28
CA GLY A 247 13.44 -10.88 36.89
C GLY A 247 12.12 -10.73 36.11
N PRO A 248 10.98 -10.56 36.80
CA PRO A 248 9.73 -10.19 36.13
C PRO A 248 9.86 -8.79 35.52
N ARG A 249 9.46 -8.63 34.26
CA ARG A 249 9.44 -7.34 33.58
C ARG A 249 8.33 -6.44 34.16
N PRO A 250 8.49 -5.11 34.18
CA PRO A 250 7.42 -4.20 34.61
C PRO A 250 6.16 -4.35 33.76
N ALA A 251 4.98 -4.22 34.39
CA ALA A 251 3.67 -4.37 33.71
C ALA A 251 3.53 -3.55 32.42
N MET A 252 3.99 -2.30 32.41
CA MET A 252 4.00 -1.45 31.21
C MET A 252 4.84 -2.04 30.06
N GLN A 253 5.95 -2.70 30.36
CA GLN A 253 6.80 -3.34 29.34
C GLN A 253 6.13 -4.61 28.80
N VAL A 254 5.51 -5.41 29.68
CA VAL A 254 4.79 -6.63 29.30
C VAL A 254 3.57 -6.29 28.43
N GLU A 255 2.81 -5.26 28.78
CA GLU A 255 1.66 -4.81 27.99
C GLU A 255 2.08 -4.33 26.59
N GLU A 256 3.15 -3.53 26.49
CA GLU A 256 3.72 -3.07 25.22
C GLU A 256 4.20 -4.26 24.35
N LEU A 257 4.84 -5.27 24.95
CA LEU A 257 5.29 -6.48 24.26
C LEU A 257 4.11 -7.33 23.77
N LEU A 258 3.07 -7.52 24.59
CA LEU A 258 1.84 -8.21 24.22
C LEU A 258 1.11 -7.51 23.06
N ARG A 259 0.95 -6.18 23.13
CA ARG A 259 0.35 -5.38 22.05
C ARG A 259 1.13 -5.52 20.74
N ARG A 260 2.47 -5.46 20.79
CA ARG A 260 3.34 -5.66 19.61
C ARG A 260 3.20 -7.07 19.03
N LYS A 261 3.16 -8.11 19.88
CA LYS A 261 2.97 -9.50 19.44
C LYS A 261 1.61 -9.68 18.76
N LEU A 262 0.52 -9.22 19.39
CA LEU A 262 -0.83 -9.33 18.83
C LEU A 262 -0.96 -8.55 17.51
N ALA A 263 -0.40 -7.33 17.44
CA ALA A 263 -0.36 -6.54 16.20
C ALA A 263 0.40 -7.26 15.07
N LYS A 264 1.51 -7.94 15.38
CA LYS A 264 2.27 -8.76 14.43
C LYS A 264 1.44 -9.96 13.95
N GLU A 265 0.82 -10.71 14.86
CA GLU A 265 -0.03 -11.87 14.53
C GLU A 265 -1.24 -11.48 13.66
N VAL A 266 -1.88 -10.34 13.96
CA VAL A 266 -2.96 -9.77 13.13
C VAL A 266 -2.43 -9.38 11.74
N ALA A 267 -1.30 -8.67 11.66
CA ALA A 267 -0.72 -8.27 10.37
C ALA A 267 -0.30 -9.47 9.51
N GLU A 268 0.24 -10.53 10.12
CA GLU A 268 0.55 -11.80 9.45
C GLU A 268 -0.71 -12.52 8.97
N LYS A 269 -1.79 -12.56 9.78
CA LYS A 269 -3.08 -13.14 9.38
C LYS A 269 -3.67 -12.39 8.19
N GLU A 270 -3.75 -11.07 8.25
CA GLU A 270 -4.22 -10.23 7.14
C GLU A 270 -3.34 -10.39 5.89
N PHE A 271 -2.05 -10.63 6.04
CA PHE A 271 -1.15 -10.91 4.92
C PHE A 271 -1.45 -12.27 4.28
N ARG A 272 -1.65 -13.33 5.10
CA ARG A 272 -2.07 -14.66 4.62
C ARG A 272 -3.41 -14.60 3.88
N GLU A 273 -4.40 -13.89 4.42
CA GLU A 273 -5.71 -13.69 3.78
C GLU A 273 -5.60 -12.97 2.42
N PHE A 274 -4.78 -11.93 2.31
CA PHE A 274 -4.52 -11.24 1.05
C PHE A 274 -3.82 -12.13 0.02
N VAL A 275 -2.83 -12.93 0.42
CA VAL A 275 -2.17 -13.90 -0.46
C VAL A 275 -3.14 -14.99 -0.92
N GLN A 276 -4.05 -15.45 -0.06
CA GLN A 276 -5.11 -16.38 -0.42
C GLN A 276 -6.09 -15.75 -1.43
N LEU A 277 -6.43 -14.48 -1.27
CA LEU A 277 -7.28 -13.73 -2.19
C LEU A 277 -6.62 -13.58 -3.58
N LEU A 278 -5.31 -13.27 -3.63
CA LEU A 278 -4.54 -13.27 -4.89
C LEU A 278 -4.53 -14.65 -5.57
N LYS A 279 -4.33 -15.74 -4.80
CA LYS A 279 -4.36 -17.12 -5.34
C LYS A 279 -5.74 -17.48 -5.89
N SER A 280 -6.80 -17.09 -5.18
CA SER A 280 -8.19 -17.28 -5.63
C SER A 280 -8.45 -16.53 -6.94
N ALA A 281 -8.14 -15.23 -7.01
CA ALA A 281 -8.32 -14.41 -8.20
C ALA A 281 -7.53 -14.94 -9.41
N LYS A 282 -6.28 -15.39 -9.21
CA LYS A 282 -5.45 -16.02 -10.26
C LYS A 282 -6.06 -17.32 -10.80
N SER A 283 -6.83 -18.05 -10.00
CA SER A 283 -7.49 -19.29 -10.42
C SER A 283 -8.83 -19.09 -11.14
N MET A 284 -9.36 -17.86 -11.19
CA MET A 284 -10.63 -17.55 -11.85
C MET A 284 -10.47 -17.44 -13.37
N PRO A 285 -11.47 -17.87 -14.16
CA PRO A 285 -11.49 -17.65 -15.60
C PRO A 285 -11.62 -16.14 -15.91
N SER A 286 -11.08 -15.69 -17.05
CA SER A 286 -10.87 -14.26 -17.35
C SER A 286 -12.10 -13.37 -17.20
N HIS A 287 -13.31 -13.86 -17.47
CA HIS A 287 -14.56 -13.11 -17.33
C HIS A 287 -15.07 -12.99 -15.88
N ALA A 288 -14.61 -13.84 -14.98
CA ALA A 288 -14.99 -13.86 -13.56
C ALA A 288 -13.90 -13.24 -12.66
N LYS A 289 -12.81 -12.73 -13.24
CA LYS A 289 -11.74 -12.08 -12.47
C LYS A 289 -12.24 -10.77 -11.84
N PRO A 290 -11.78 -10.45 -10.62
CA PRO A 290 -12.22 -9.24 -9.91
C PRO A 290 -11.72 -7.96 -10.61
N PRO A 291 -12.59 -6.97 -10.88
CA PRO A 291 -12.22 -5.74 -11.57
C PRO A 291 -11.29 -4.87 -10.72
N LYS A 292 -10.51 -3.97 -11.36
CA LYS A 292 -9.52 -3.09 -10.70
C LYS A 292 -10.06 -2.40 -9.44
N SER A 293 -11.28 -1.84 -9.50
CA SER A 293 -11.95 -1.15 -8.39
C SER A 293 -12.13 -2.00 -7.13
N SER A 294 -12.35 -3.32 -7.26
CA SER A 294 -12.54 -4.22 -6.11
C SER A 294 -11.29 -4.35 -5.22
N TRP A 295 -10.10 -4.15 -5.80
CA TRP A 295 -8.83 -4.16 -5.08
C TRP A 295 -8.57 -2.87 -4.30
N GLU A 296 -9.28 -1.78 -4.63
CA GLU A 296 -9.08 -0.45 -4.05
C GLU A 296 -10.04 -0.15 -2.88
N VAL A 297 -11.07 -0.97 -2.65
CA VAL A 297 -12.11 -0.78 -1.61
C VAL A 297 -11.55 -0.80 -0.17
N LYS A 298 -10.61 -1.69 0.13
CA LYS A 298 -10.01 -1.83 1.47
C LYS A 298 -8.61 -1.23 1.47
N GLU A 299 -8.38 -0.20 2.28
CA GLU A 299 -7.12 0.58 2.28
C GLU A 299 -5.86 -0.30 2.42
N LYS A 300 -5.89 -1.37 3.23
CA LYS A 300 -4.76 -2.33 3.36
C LYS A 300 -4.53 -3.17 2.10
N ILE A 301 -5.59 -3.53 1.36
CA ILE A 301 -5.49 -4.24 0.07
C ILE A 301 -4.97 -3.25 -0.98
N ARG A 302 -5.54 -2.04 -1.01
CA ARG A 302 -5.12 -0.93 -1.88
C ARG A 302 -3.62 -0.62 -1.72
N HIS A 303 -3.12 -0.42 -0.50
CA HIS A 303 -1.69 -0.20 -0.26
C HIS A 303 -0.81 -1.34 -0.81
N ARG A 304 -1.22 -2.59 -0.60
CA ARG A 304 -0.47 -3.78 -1.07
C ARG A 304 -0.51 -3.93 -2.60
N ILE A 305 -1.65 -3.68 -3.24
CA ILE A 305 -1.76 -3.74 -4.71
C ILE A 305 -1.05 -2.56 -5.37
N LYS A 306 -1.10 -1.35 -4.80
CA LYS A 306 -0.31 -0.19 -5.25
C LYS A 306 1.20 -0.42 -5.10
N SER A 307 1.65 -1.05 -4.02
CA SER A 307 3.06 -1.46 -3.88
C SER A 307 3.49 -2.44 -4.97
N LEU A 308 2.60 -3.35 -5.38
CA LEU A 308 2.86 -4.31 -6.45
C LEU A 308 2.80 -3.67 -7.85
N GLU A 309 1.88 -2.73 -8.08
CA GLU A 309 1.77 -1.89 -9.28
C GLU A 309 3.05 -1.05 -9.47
N ALA A 310 3.48 -0.30 -8.45
CA ALA A 310 4.71 0.48 -8.47
C ALA A 310 5.95 -0.38 -8.78
N TYR A 311 6.03 -1.59 -8.20
CA TYR A 311 7.12 -2.53 -8.48
C TYR A 311 7.04 -3.16 -9.88
N ALA A 312 5.84 -3.32 -10.45
CA ALA A 312 5.65 -3.84 -11.80
C ALA A 312 6.07 -2.82 -12.89
N ILE A 313 5.88 -1.52 -12.64
CA ILE A 313 6.25 -0.43 -13.56
C ILE A 313 7.64 0.19 -13.28
N ASP A 314 8.36 -0.32 -12.28
CA ASP A 314 9.67 0.16 -11.79
C ASP A 314 9.68 1.60 -11.24
N MET A 315 8.57 2.00 -10.61
CA MET A 315 8.36 3.34 -10.01
C MET A 315 8.06 3.25 -8.50
N CYS A 316 8.78 2.40 -7.76
CA CYS A 316 8.68 2.37 -6.29
C CYS A 316 9.18 3.68 -5.68
N GLU A 317 8.30 4.40 -4.97
CA GLU A 317 8.61 5.66 -4.28
C GLU A 317 9.51 5.44 -3.06
N ASN A 318 9.44 4.27 -2.43
CA ASN A 318 10.16 3.95 -1.21
C ASN A 318 10.52 2.46 -1.09
N ASP A 319 11.46 2.17 -0.20
CA ASP A 319 11.91 0.81 0.10
C ASP A 319 10.80 -0.09 0.67
N ASP A 320 9.77 0.46 1.31
CA ASP A 320 8.71 -0.32 1.94
C ASP A 320 7.70 -0.85 0.93
N GLN A 321 7.43 -0.13 -0.16
CA GLN A 321 6.74 -0.66 -1.35
C GLN A 321 7.53 -1.83 -1.95
N LYS A 322 8.84 -1.66 -2.14
CA LYS A 322 9.75 -2.70 -2.69
C LYS A 322 9.82 -3.95 -1.79
N LYS A 323 9.89 -3.77 -0.47
CA LYS A 323 9.79 -4.87 0.52
C LYS A 323 8.41 -5.54 0.46
N THR A 324 7.33 -4.77 0.41
CA THR A 324 5.94 -5.26 0.37
C THR A 324 5.70 -6.11 -0.88
N ALA A 325 6.03 -5.59 -2.06
CA ALA A 325 5.98 -6.36 -3.31
C ALA A 325 6.85 -7.62 -3.21
N GLY A 326 8.10 -7.50 -2.76
CA GLY A 326 9.01 -8.62 -2.59
C GLY A 326 8.52 -9.71 -1.61
N MET A 327 7.74 -9.35 -0.58
CA MET A 327 7.07 -10.29 0.32
C MET A 327 5.90 -10.99 -0.35
N ILE A 328 5.05 -10.24 -1.07
CA ILE A 328 3.91 -10.77 -1.83
C ILE A 328 4.40 -11.79 -2.86
N MET A 329 5.41 -11.44 -3.65
CA MET A 329 5.98 -12.32 -4.68
C MET A 329 6.57 -13.59 -4.07
N LYS A 330 7.32 -13.48 -2.95
CA LYS A 330 7.83 -14.65 -2.22
C LYS A 330 6.69 -15.56 -1.74
N ALA A 331 5.60 -15.00 -1.20
CA ALA A 331 4.44 -15.78 -0.72
C ALA A 331 3.59 -16.40 -1.85
N MET A 332 3.66 -15.82 -3.05
CA MET A 332 3.11 -16.37 -4.29
C MET A 332 4.03 -17.39 -4.98
N GLY A 333 5.27 -17.58 -4.51
CA GLY A 333 6.25 -18.49 -5.14
C GLY A 333 6.88 -17.95 -6.43
N LEU A 334 6.88 -16.63 -6.63
CA LEU A 334 7.36 -15.97 -7.85
C LEU A 334 8.76 -15.35 -7.67
N THR A 335 9.50 -15.22 -8.76
CA THR A 335 10.79 -14.51 -8.78
C THR A 335 10.58 -13.01 -8.61
N LYS A 336 11.46 -12.34 -7.85
CA LYS A 336 11.35 -10.89 -7.59
C LYS A 336 11.83 -10.08 -8.79
N THR A 337 10.95 -9.91 -9.78
CA THR A 337 11.18 -9.19 -11.04
C THR A 337 9.95 -8.36 -11.41
N SER A 338 10.13 -7.20 -12.03
CA SER A 338 9.03 -6.33 -12.47
C SER A 338 8.06 -7.08 -13.41
N THR A 339 8.59 -7.85 -14.37
CA THR A 339 7.82 -8.71 -15.29
C THR A 339 6.94 -9.72 -14.55
N SER A 340 7.45 -10.37 -13.48
CA SER A 340 6.65 -11.34 -12.71
C SER A 340 5.57 -10.67 -11.86
N ALA A 341 5.78 -9.42 -11.43
CA ALA A 341 4.76 -8.62 -10.75
C ALA A 341 3.67 -8.15 -11.72
N LEU A 342 4.06 -7.69 -12.91
CA LEU A 342 3.14 -7.36 -14.01
C LEU A 342 2.26 -8.56 -14.38
N ASN A 343 2.88 -9.72 -14.64
CA ASN A 343 2.15 -10.94 -14.97
C ASN A 343 1.19 -11.36 -13.84
N LEU A 344 1.59 -11.19 -12.57
CA LEU A 344 0.69 -11.42 -11.43
C LEU A 344 -0.51 -10.45 -11.43
N LEU A 345 -0.32 -9.17 -11.75
CA LEU A 345 -1.40 -8.18 -11.81
C LEU A 345 -2.39 -8.45 -12.96
N ILE A 346 -1.90 -8.93 -14.10
CA ILE A 346 -2.74 -9.41 -15.22
C ILE A 346 -3.47 -10.71 -14.82
N ASP A 347 -2.76 -11.65 -14.18
CA ASP A 347 -3.32 -12.92 -13.73
C ASP A 347 -4.50 -12.74 -12.76
N VAL A 348 -4.44 -11.75 -11.86
CA VAL A 348 -5.53 -11.48 -10.91
C VAL A 348 -6.61 -10.51 -11.43
N GLY A 349 -6.48 -10.03 -12.67
CA GLY A 349 -7.46 -9.11 -13.29
C GLY A 349 -7.35 -7.64 -12.85
N TYR A 350 -6.27 -7.26 -12.16
CA TYR A 350 -6.01 -5.86 -11.81
C TYR A 350 -5.62 -5.02 -13.04
N PHE A 351 -4.89 -5.64 -13.98
CA PHE A 351 -4.57 -5.07 -15.28
C PHE A 351 -5.19 -5.89 -16.41
N ALA A 352 -5.54 -5.20 -17.50
CA ALA A 352 -5.83 -5.84 -18.78
C ALA A 352 -4.56 -6.46 -19.38
N VAL A 353 -4.73 -7.48 -20.23
CA VAL A 353 -3.61 -8.19 -20.89
C VAL A 353 -2.72 -7.25 -21.70
N HIS A 354 -3.31 -6.21 -22.30
CA HIS A 354 -2.62 -5.20 -23.12
C HIS A 354 -2.57 -3.83 -22.40
N VAL A 355 -2.30 -3.83 -21.09
CA VAL A 355 -2.08 -2.59 -20.33
C VAL A 355 -0.86 -1.83 -20.87
N ASN A 356 -1.04 -0.54 -21.17
CA ASN A 356 0.07 0.34 -21.52
C ASN A 356 0.74 0.82 -20.22
N LEU A 357 1.98 0.36 -19.99
CA LEU A 357 2.72 0.65 -18.77
C LEU A 357 3.26 2.09 -18.74
N ASP A 358 3.53 2.69 -19.90
CA ASP A 358 4.16 4.01 -19.97
C ASP A 358 3.15 5.11 -19.61
N LEU A 359 1.86 4.92 -19.97
CA LEU A 359 0.77 5.74 -19.41
C LEU A 359 0.76 5.74 -17.88
N LEU A 360 1.01 4.58 -17.25
CA LEU A 360 1.06 4.47 -15.78
C LEU A 360 2.32 5.11 -15.20
N LYS A 361 3.50 4.89 -15.80
CA LYS A 361 4.78 5.48 -15.34
C LYS A 361 4.77 7.00 -15.41
N PHE A 362 4.28 7.56 -16.51
CA PHE A 362 4.19 9.00 -16.71
C PHE A 362 2.91 9.61 -16.09
N ASN A 363 2.07 8.79 -15.46
CA ASN A 363 0.81 9.20 -14.84
C ASN A 363 -0.11 10.00 -15.80
N ILE A 364 -0.14 9.58 -17.07
CA ILE A 364 -0.94 10.18 -18.12
C ILE A 364 -2.41 9.81 -17.87
N ARG A 365 -3.27 10.83 -17.86
CA ARG A 365 -4.71 10.65 -17.62
C ARG A 365 -5.38 10.10 -18.88
N THR A 366 -5.94 8.91 -18.75
CA THR A 366 -6.76 8.31 -19.80
C THR A 366 -8.14 8.97 -19.83
N ASP A 367 -8.82 9.03 -18.68
CA ASP A 367 -10.25 9.36 -18.61
C ASP A 367 -10.53 10.81 -18.21
N HIS A 368 -11.66 11.34 -18.67
CA HIS A 368 -12.25 12.59 -18.19
C HIS A 368 -13.22 12.30 -17.03
N SER A 369 -13.38 13.22 -16.08
CA SER A 369 -14.36 13.04 -15.00
C SER A 369 -15.79 13.28 -15.50
N ASP A 370 -16.78 12.66 -14.84
CA ASP A 370 -18.21 12.84 -15.16
C ASP A 370 -18.62 14.33 -15.13
N GLU A 371 -18.04 15.12 -14.24
CA GLU A 371 -18.24 16.59 -14.16
C GLU A 371 -17.74 17.31 -15.42
N VAL A 372 -16.58 16.90 -15.96
CA VAL A 372 -16.00 17.47 -17.19
C VAL A 372 -16.80 17.02 -18.41
N MET A 373 -17.22 15.75 -18.46
CA MET A 373 -18.06 15.23 -19.55
C MET A 373 -19.42 15.92 -19.59
N SER A 374 -20.08 16.08 -18.44
CA SER A 374 -21.36 16.78 -18.33
C SER A 374 -21.26 18.26 -18.74
N ALA A 375 -20.21 18.96 -18.29
CA ALA A 375 -19.97 20.35 -18.70
C ALA A 375 -19.72 20.49 -20.21
N ALA A 376 -19.04 19.52 -20.84
CA ALA A 376 -18.84 19.51 -22.29
C ALA A 376 -20.14 19.28 -23.06
N GLU A 377 -21.02 18.38 -22.58
CA GLU A 377 -22.34 18.17 -23.18
C GLU A 377 -23.26 19.40 -23.03
N SER A 378 -23.21 20.09 -21.88
CA SER A 378 -23.91 21.37 -21.71
C SER A 378 -23.40 22.45 -22.66
N LEU A 379 -22.08 22.57 -22.88
CA LEU A 379 -21.54 23.54 -23.85
C LEU A 379 -22.07 23.28 -25.26
N LEU A 380 -22.09 22.03 -25.73
CA LEU A 380 -22.61 21.67 -27.06
C LEU A 380 -24.11 21.96 -27.24
N LEU A 381 -24.89 22.06 -26.15
CA LEU A 381 -26.33 22.33 -26.19
C LEU A 381 -26.67 23.81 -25.97
N GLU A 382 -25.90 24.53 -25.16
CA GLU A 382 -26.26 25.84 -24.62
C GLU A 382 -25.33 26.99 -25.06
N SER A 383 -24.22 26.72 -25.78
CA SER A 383 -23.26 27.77 -26.16
C SER A 383 -23.82 28.75 -27.19
N THR A 384 -24.21 29.93 -26.74
CA THR A 384 -24.24 31.13 -27.59
C THR A 384 -22.82 31.62 -27.86
N ASP A 385 -22.59 32.13 -29.06
CA ASP A 385 -21.30 32.67 -29.47
C ASP A 385 -21.10 34.08 -28.87
N PRO A 386 -20.07 34.32 -28.04
CA PRO A 386 -19.87 35.63 -27.44
C PRO A 386 -19.56 36.73 -28.47
N ASP A 387 -18.96 36.34 -29.60
CA ASP A 387 -18.45 37.26 -30.63
C ASP A 387 -19.37 37.32 -31.86
N GLU A 388 -20.57 36.72 -31.83
CA GLU A 388 -21.47 36.51 -32.98
C GLU A 388 -21.67 37.75 -33.87
N VAL A 389 -21.75 38.93 -33.25
CA VAL A 389 -21.99 40.23 -33.90
C VAL A 389 -20.74 40.80 -34.57
N ASP A 390 -19.57 40.50 -34.02
CA ASP A 390 -18.27 41.00 -34.51
C ASP A 390 -17.65 40.04 -35.54
N ARG A 391 -18.26 38.87 -35.76
CA ARG A 391 -17.77 37.86 -36.69
C ARG A 391 -17.86 38.28 -38.16
N ILE A 392 -16.83 37.94 -38.91
CA ILE A 392 -16.78 38.20 -40.36
C ILE A 392 -17.25 36.95 -41.13
N ASP A 393 -18.41 37.06 -41.77
CA ASP A 393 -18.88 36.09 -42.76
C ASP A 393 -17.89 36.04 -43.94
N LEU A 394 -17.39 34.83 -44.22
CA LEU A 394 -16.55 34.54 -45.38
C LEU A 394 -17.03 33.29 -46.13
N THR A 395 -18.31 32.94 -45.96
CA THR A 395 -19.00 31.74 -46.47
C THR A 395 -18.74 31.42 -47.95
N ASP A 396 -18.44 32.44 -48.76
CA ASP A 396 -18.16 32.38 -50.19
C ASP A 396 -16.82 31.74 -50.59
N LEU A 397 -15.81 31.63 -49.70
CA LEU A 397 -14.52 31.04 -50.10
C LEU A 397 -14.56 29.51 -50.14
N LYS A 398 -13.74 28.94 -51.02
CA LYS A 398 -13.45 27.49 -51.01
C LYS A 398 -12.38 27.18 -49.97
N VAL A 399 -12.76 26.36 -49.00
CA VAL A 399 -11.95 25.95 -47.85
C VAL A 399 -11.41 24.53 -48.04
N TYR A 400 -10.16 24.32 -47.65
CA TYR A 400 -9.42 23.07 -47.78
C TYR A 400 -8.76 22.73 -46.43
N ALA A 401 -9.35 21.81 -45.67
CA ALA A 401 -8.62 21.09 -44.62
C ALA A 401 -7.74 20.03 -45.30
N ILE A 402 -6.57 19.73 -44.74
CA ILE A 402 -5.60 18.81 -45.33
C ILE A 402 -5.04 17.92 -44.23
N ASP A 403 -5.72 16.79 -44.00
CA ASP A 403 -5.40 15.83 -42.95
C ASP A 403 -5.51 14.38 -43.46
N VAL A 404 -5.18 13.41 -42.60
CA VAL A 404 -5.34 11.97 -42.85
C VAL A 404 -6.82 11.55 -42.88
N ASP A 405 -7.11 10.44 -43.58
CA ASP A 405 -8.48 9.92 -43.76
C ASP A 405 -9.20 9.59 -42.43
N GLU A 406 -8.45 9.33 -41.36
CA GLU A 406 -8.97 8.99 -40.02
C GLU A 406 -9.08 10.19 -39.05
N ALA A 407 -8.88 11.43 -39.50
CA ALA A 407 -8.92 12.63 -38.65
C ALA A 407 -10.35 13.17 -38.43
N ASP A 408 -10.88 13.02 -37.22
CA ASP A 408 -12.18 13.59 -36.79
C ASP A 408 -12.07 15.01 -36.17
N GLU A 409 -10.86 15.42 -35.74
CA GLU A 409 -10.53 16.73 -35.13
C GLU A 409 -9.77 17.58 -36.17
N LEU A 410 -10.50 18.32 -37.00
CA LEU A 410 -9.93 19.19 -38.04
C LEU A 410 -9.67 20.58 -37.45
N ASP A 411 -8.44 20.80 -36.98
CA ASP A 411 -7.99 22.04 -36.33
C ASP A 411 -7.81 23.21 -37.30
N ASP A 412 -7.33 22.98 -38.52
CA ASP A 412 -6.99 24.03 -39.48
C ASP A 412 -7.47 23.76 -40.92
N ALA A 413 -7.62 24.86 -41.66
CA ALA A 413 -7.98 24.83 -43.07
C ALA A 413 -7.46 26.06 -43.81
N LEU A 414 -7.34 25.94 -45.13
CA LEU A 414 -6.80 26.98 -46.00
C LEU A 414 -7.82 27.43 -47.05
N SER A 415 -7.82 28.72 -47.38
CA SER A 415 -8.44 29.24 -48.60
C SER A 415 -7.39 29.97 -49.44
N ALA A 416 -7.53 29.97 -50.76
CA ALA A 416 -6.65 30.72 -51.66
C ALA A 416 -7.42 31.39 -52.80
N THR A 417 -7.03 32.61 -53.18
CA THR A 417 -7.64 33.36 -54.29
C THR A 417 -6.58 34.20 -54.99
N ARG A 418 -6.59 34.20 -56.32
CA ARG A 418 -5.74 35.09 -57.12
C ARG A 418 -6.38 36.48 -57.20
N LEU A 419 -5.60 37.50 -56.86
CA LEU A 419 -5.96 38.91 -56.94
C LEU A 419 -5.85 39.43 -58.38
N GLN A 420 -6.46 40.59 -58.65
CA GLN A 420 -6.45 41.24 -59.98
C GLN A 420 -5.04 41.61 -60.46
N ASP A 421 -4.11 41.87 -59.54
CA ASP A 421 -2.69 42.16 -59.82
C ASP A 421 -1.83 40.89 -60.02
N GLY A 422 -2.46 39.70 -60.03
CA GLY A 422 -1.80 38.41 -60.22
C GLY A 422 -1.22 37.78 -58.97
N ARG A 423 -1.15 38.50 -57.83
CA ARG A 423 -0.72 37.95 -56.54
C ARG A 423 -1.75 36.95 -55.99
N ILE A 424 -1.34 36.15 -55.01
CA ILE A 424 -2.24 35.19 -54.34
C ILE A 424 -2.51 35.70 -52.93
N LYS A 425 -3.78 35.82 -52.56
CA LYS A 425 -4.18 35.95 -51.16
C LYS A 425 -4.48 34.55 -50.61
N VAL A 426 -3.84 34.21 -49.49
CA VAL A 426 -4.08 33.00 -48.71
C VAL A 426 -4.77 33.40 -47.41
N TRP A 427 -5.73 32.60 -47.00
CA TRP A 427 -6.32 32.65 -45.66
C TRP A 427 -6.01 31.34 -44.95
N ILE A 428 -5.68 31.46 -43.68
CA ILE A 428 -5.43 30.37 -42.74
C ILE A 428 -6.54 30.46 -41.71
N HIS A 429 -7.33 29.40 -41.59
CA HIS A 429 -8.45 29.27 -40.67
C HIS A 429 -8.03 28.28 -39.59
N VAL A 430 -8.13 28.67 -38.32
CA VAL A 430 -7.89 27.80 -37.18
C VAL A 430 -9.18 27.72 -36.37
N ALA A 431 -9.59 26.53 -35.98
CA ALA A 431 -10.82 26.31 -35.26
C ALA A 431 -10.90 27.13 -33.95
N ASP A 432 -12.04 27.77 -33.72
CA ASP A 432 -12.23 28.69 -32.61
C ASP A 432 -12.74 27.98 -31.36
N ALA A 433 -11.86 27.20 -30.72
CA ALA A 433 -12.14 26.55 -29.45
C ALA A 433 -12.43 27.53 -28.30
N ALA A 434 -11.92 28.78 -28.38
CA ALA A 434 -12.15 29.82 -27.40
C ALA A 434 -13.62 30.29 -27.36
N SER A 435 -14.32 30.23 -28.49
CA SER A 435 -15.77 30.48 -28.55
C SER A 435 -16.62 29.55 -27.68
N LEU A 436 -16.09 28.37 -27.31
CA LEU A 436 -16.76 27.38 -26.44
C LEU A 436 -16.13 27.31 -25.04
N VAL A 437 -14.80 27.39 -24.94
CA VAL A 437 -14.08 27.18 -23.67
C VAL A 437 -13.63 28.51 -23.09
N GLN A 438 -14.42 28.99 -22.12
CA GLN A 438 -14.10 30.18 -21.35
C GLN A 438 -12.91 29.95 -20.41
N PRO A 439 -11.94 30.90 -20.31
CA PRO A 439 -10.83 30.81 -19.38
C PRO A 439 -11.27 30.63 -17.93
N GLY A 440 -10.59 29.75 -17.20
CA GLY A 440 -10.93 29.39 -15.82
C GLY A 440 -12.12 28.44 -15.67
N SER A 441 -12.79 28.03 -16.76
CA SER A 441 -13.88 27.03 -16.73
C SER A 441 -13.40 25.64 -16.28
N ILE A 442 -14.32 24.70 -16.03
CA ILE A 442 -13.93 23.32 -15.67
C ILE A 442 -13.22 22.61 -16.84
N ILE A 443 -13.63 22.89 -18.09
CA ILE A 443 -13.02 22.34 -19.30
C ILE A 443 -11.62 22.91 -19.50
N ASP A 444 -11.47 24.25 -19.47
CA ASP A 444 -10.18 24.94 -19.54
C ASP A 444 -9.17 24.38 -18.51
N ARG A 445 -9.60 24.27 -17.25
CA ARG A 445 -8.74 23.72 -16.18
C ARG A 445 -8.39 22.25 -16.37
N GLU A 446 -9.16 21.45 -17.10
CA GLU A 446 -8.78 20.07 -17.39
C GLU A 446 -7.88 19.97 -18.64
N ALA A 447 -8.17 20.74 -19.68
CA ALA A 447 -7.31 20.91 -20.85
C ALA A 447 -5.91 21.39 -20.44
N MET A 448 -5.79 22.42 -19.58
CA MET A 448 -4.50 22.86 -19.03
C MET A 448 -3.76 21.79 -18.22
N LYS A 449 -4.46 20.85 -17.57
CA LYS A 449 -3.81 19.74 -16.84
C LYS A 449 -3.33 18.62 -17.77
N ARG A 450 -4.00 18.45 -18.92
CA ARG A 450 -3.62 17.49 -19.97
C ARG A 450 -2.50 18.05 -20.86
N GLY A 451 -2.56 19.34 -21.17
CA GLY A 451 -1.55 20.12 -21.90
C GLY A 451 -1.47 19.84 -23.40
N THR A 452 -1.77 18.61 -23.81
CA THR A 452 -1.82 18.18 -25.22
C THR A 452 -2.65 16.90 -25.37
N SER A 453 -3.11 16.61 -26.59
CA SER A 453 -3.68 15.31 -26.95
C SER A 453 -2.54 14.29 -27.10
N VAL A 454 -2.67 13.12 -26.46
CA VAL A 454 -1.63 12.07 -26.48
C VAL A 454 -2.01 10.99 -27.49
N PHE A 455 -1.33 10.97 -28.63
CA PHE A 455 -1.52 9.99 -29.70
C PHE A 455 -0.56 8.82 -29.54
N LEU A 456 -1.08 7.60 -29.34
CA LEU A 456 -0.31 6.36 -29.29
C LEU A 456 -0.81 5.36 -30.35
N PRO A 457 0.01 4.41 -30.82
CA PRO A 457 -0.40 3.42 -31.83
C PRO A 457 -1.61 2.54 -31.46
N THR A 458 -2.04 2.54 -30.20
CA THR A 458 -3.17 1.76 -29.69
C THR A 458 -4.39 2.59 -29.30
N ALA A 459 -4.24 3.90 -29.08
CA ALA A 459 -5.29 4.80 -28.59
C ALA A 459 -4.84 6.27 -28.62
N THR A 460 -5.80 7.18 -28.79
CA THR A 460 -5.64 8.61 -28.55
C THR A 460 -6.27 8.99 -27.21
N TYR A 461 -5.61 9.85 -26.44
CA TYR A 461 -6.16 10.46 -25.22
C TYR A 461 -6.26 11.97 -25.43
N PRO A 462 -7.43 12.48 -25.86
CA PRO A 462 -7.56 13.87 -26.29
C PRO A 462 -7.44 14.86 -25.11
N MET A 463 -7.02 16.09 -25.42
CA MET A 463 -6.89 17.19 -24.45
C MET A 463 -8.26 17.66 -23.93
N PHE A 464 -9.27 17.64 -24.80
CA PHE A 464 -10.67 17.92 -24.49
C PHE A 464 -11.50 16.63 -24.53
N PRO A 465 -12.71 16.64 -23.94
CA PRO A 465 -13.70 15.58 -24.17
C PRO A 465 -13.96 15.36 -25.67
N GLU A 466 -13.94 14.10 -26.10
CA GLU A 466 -13.97 13.68 -27.50
C GLU A 466 -15.09 14.35 -28.32
N LYS A 467 -16.34 14.32 -27.84
CA LYS A 467 -17.46 15.01 -28.49
C LYS A 467 -17.25 16.52 -28.63
N LEU A 468 -16.63 17.18 -27.64
CA LEU A 468 -16.45 18.63 -27.66
C LEU A 468 -15.39 19.02 -28.70
N ALA A 469 -14.27 18.31 -28.71
CA ALA A 469 -13.23 18.44 -29.73
C ALA A 469 -13.79 18.16 -31.12
N MET A 470 -14.30 16.95 -31.32
CA MET A 470 -14.72 16.47 -32.62
C MET A 470 -15.97 17.20 -33.14
N ASP A 471 -17.00 17.51 -32.36
CA ASP A 471 -18.22 18.17 -32.89
C ASP A 471 -18.22 19.70 -32.75
N GLY A 472 -17.73 20.23 -31.62
CA GLY A 472 -17.81 21.66 -31.32
C GLY A 472 -16.62 22.48 -31.83
N MET A 473 -15.44 21.86 -31.92
CA MET A 473 -14.17 22.53 -32.19
C MET A 473 -13.51 22.10 -33.51
N SER A 474 -14.23 21.38 -34.38
CA SER A 474 -13.71 20.87 -35.66
C SER A 474 -14.31 21.59 -36.86
N LEU A 475 -13.49 21.88 -37.88
CA LEU A 475 -13.90 22.54 -39.12
C LEU A 475 -14.63 21.58 -40.09
N LYS A 476 -15.81 21.09 -39.67
CA LYS A 476 -16.58 20.07 -40.40
C LYS A 476 -17.12 20.53 -41.75
N GLN A 477 -16.97 19.65 -42.74
CA GLN A 477 -17.53 19.80 -44.08
C GLN A 477 -19.05 20.07 -44.03
N GLY A 478 -19.49 21.15 -44.70
CA GLY A 478 -20.91 21.47 -44.89
C GLY A 478 -21.66 21.89 -43.61
N LYS A 479 -20.96 22.13 -42.51
CA LYS A 479 -21.50 22.75 -41.29
C LYS A 479 -20.98 24.18 -41.16
N LEU A 480 -21.77 25.01 -40.49
CA LEU A 480 -21.39 26.37 -40.12
C LEU A 480 -20.36 26.33 -38.97
N CYS A 481 -19.08 26.54 -39.28
CA CYS A 481 -17.97 26.42 -38.34
C CYS A 481 -17.38 27.79 -37.97
N LYS A 482 -16.93 27.92 -36.72
CA LYS A 482 -16.30 29.11 -36.14
C LYS A 482 -14.78 28.99 -36.24
N ALA A 483 -14.09 30.02 -36.75
CA ALA A 483 -12.64 29.97 -36.93
C ALA A 483 -11.96 31.33 -36.74
N VAL A 484 -10.83 31.38 -36.04
CA VAL A 484 -9.91 32.53 -36.08
C VAL A 484 -9.19 32.51 -37.43
N THR A 485 -9.21 33.63 -38.17
CA THR A 485 -8.66 33.66 -39.54
C THR A 485 -7.53 34.68 -39.68
N VAL A 486 -6.44 34.28 -40.31
CA VAL A 486 -5.35 35.19 -40.70
C VAL A 486 -5.25 35.19 -42.22
N SER A 487 -5.07 36.37 -42.82
CA SER A 487 -4.87 36.48 -44.27
C SER A 487 -3.55 37.15 -44.63
N VAL A 488 -2.88 36.58 -45.63
CA VAL A 488 -1.59 37.06 -46.15
C VAL A 488 -1.65 37.15 -47.67
N VAL A 489 -1.10 38.22 -48.23
CA VAL A 489 -0.92 38.35 -49.68
C VAL A 489 0.52 37.96 -50.02
N LEU A 490 0.69 37.02 -50.94
CA LEU A 490 1.99 36.52 -51.37
C LEU A 490 2.41 37.17 -52.69
N HIS A 491 3.67 37.57 -52.77
CA HIS A 491 4.36 37.88 -54.01
C HIS A 491 4.61 36.61 -54.84
N SER A 492 5.00 36.78 -56.11
CA SER A 492 5.26 35.67 -57.04
C SER A 492 6.44 34.77 -56.65
N ASP A 493 7.31 35.24 -55.75
CA ASP A 493 8.44 34.51 -55.18
C ASP A 493 8.07 33.79 -53.85
N GLY A 494 6.82 33.88 -53.41
CA GLY A 494 6.34 33.33 -52.14
C GLY A 494 6.59 34.23 -50.92
N SER A 495 7.21 35.40 -51.07
CA SER A 495 7.39 36.33 -49.95
C SER A 495 6.06 36.99 -49.55
N ALA A 496 5.87 37.23 -48.25
CA ALA A 496 4.68 37.92 -47.75
C ALA A 496 4.76 39.42 -48.06
N ALA A 497 3.78 39.93 -48.80
CA ALA A 497 3.54 41.37 -48.88
C ALA A 497 3.15 41.89 -47.49
N THR A 498 3.57 43.10 -47.14
CA THR A 498 3.57 43.66 -45.77
C THR A 498 2.17 43.83 -45.13
N GLN A 499 1.10 43.44 -45.81
CA GLN A 499 -0.26 43.33 -45.26
C GLN A 499 -0.52 41.90 -44.77
N VAL A 500 -0.20 41.64 -43.50
CA VAL A 500 -0.85 40.56 -42.74
C VAL A 500 -2.11 41.16 -42.13
N GLY A 501 -3.27 40.71 -42.61
CA GLY A 501 -4.56 41.08 -42.03
C GLY A 501 -5.02 40.01 -41.08
N LEU A 502 -5.05 40.30 -39.78
CA LEU A 502 -5.89 39.56 -38.83
C LEU A 502 -7.34 39.76 -39.25
N VAL A 503 -8.09 38.66 -39.33
CA VAL A 503 -9.53 38.65 -39.56
C VAL A 503 -10.12 38.07 -38.28
N GLU A 504 -10.79 38.94 -37.53
CA GLU A 504 -11.50 38.56 -36.30
C GLU A 504 -12.57 37.50 -36.59
N PRO A 505 -13.01 36.74 -35.56
CA PRO A 505 -13.42 35.34 -35.73
C PRO A 505 -14.49 35.14 -36.82
N GLY A 506 -14.22 34.30 -37.81
CA GLY A 506 -15.09 34.11 -38.98
C GLY A 506 -16.06 32.93 -38.86
N VAL A 507 -17.02 32.87 -39.78
CA VAL A 507 -18.07 31.84 -39.86
C VAL A 507 -18.20 31.28 -41.29
N TRP A 508 -18.28 29.94 -41.42
CA TRP A 508 -18.11 29.24 -42.71
C TRP A 508 -18.98 27.97 -42.87
N PRO A 509 -19.82 27.82 -43.91
CA PRO A 509 -20.59 26.61 -44.24
C PRO A 509 -20.13 25.91 -45.53
N GLY A 510 -18.99 26.33 -46.11
CA GLY A 510 -18.51 25.83 -47.39
C GLY A 510 -18.18 24.32 -47.38
N PRO A 511 -18.27 23.64 -48.54
CA PRO A 511 -17.80 22.27 -48.65
C PRO A 511 -16.27 22.23 -48.58
N VAL A 512 -15.73 21.67 -47.50
CA VAL A 512 -14.32 21.25 -47.42
C VAL A 512 -14.00 20.31 -48.59
N GLN A 513 -12.97 20.62 -49.38
CA GLN A 513 -12.56 19.81 -50.54
C GLN A 513 -11.11 19.31 -50.43
N GLY A 514 -10.78 18.62 -49.34
CA GLY A 514 -9.48 17.97 -49.17
C GLY A 514 -9.51 16.93 -48.05
N VAL A 515 -8.99 15.73 -48.35
CA VAL A 515 -8.50 14.71 -47.41
C VAL A 515 -7.39 13.96 -48.17
N TYR A 516 -6.27 13.62 -47.51
CA TYR A 516 -5.07 13.13 -48.20
C TYR A 516 -5.17 11.65 -48.57
N LYS A 517 -5.77 11.34 -49.74
CA LYS A 517 -6.03 9.93 -50.09
C LYS A 517 -4.90 9.15 -50.75
N GLU A 518 -3.89 9.81 -51.31
CA GLU A 518 -2.74 9.14 -51.92
C GLU A 518 -1.44 9.86 -51.59
N GLY A 519 -0.43 9.07 -51.21
CA GLY A 519 0.90 9.57 -50.91
C GLY A 519 1.68 9.97 -52.16
N LEU A 520 2.84 10.59 -51.91
CA LEU A 520 3.88 10.87 -52.90
C LEU A 520 4.14 9.70 -53.86
N ALA A 521 4.19 10.02 -55.16
CA ALA A 521 4.91 9.27 -56.19
C ALA A 521 6.06 10.14 -56.72
#